data_AF-A0A836BPL4-F1
#
_entry.id   AF-A0A836BPL4-F1
#
_cell.length_a   1.000
_cell.length_b   1.000
_cell.length_c   1.000
_cell.angle_alpha   90.00
_cell.angle_beta   90.00
_cell.angle_gamma   90.00
#
_symmetry.space_group_name_H-M   'P 1'
#
loop_
_entity.id
_entity.type
_entity.pdbx_description
1 polymer ?
#
loop_
_entity_poly.entity_id
_entity_poly.type
_entity_poly.pdbx_seq_one_letter_code
_entity_poly.pdbx_strand_id
1 'polypeptide(L)'
;MASYGSCTATLEPSPGTTVSIFVTYLTAELMERMHATEGGYNLVQLGGLAMHVAPRGPASAGAAKDAGSGAHAGAGRHMGAGEPCFELRSWAYQYNHKLGCIELPLAGGGGSPIAIAEIPATGRRFPAATQTQMLAALRVALGDEPAEGGELKPVPAPGSSAVAGAGSAEAQDLDAWILAVVNNPTKQRRACKRLALHARAFEYPQAEVVAAL
;
A
#
# COMPACT_ATOMS: atom_id res chain seq x y z
N MET A 1 -9.62 -5.37 8.22
CA MET A 1 -9.41 -5.95 6.88
C MET A 1 -10.53 -5.49 5.98
N ALA A 2 -10.22 -5.23 4.72
CA ALA A 2 -11.27 -5.00 3.76
C ALA A 2 -12.05 -6.30 3.50
N SER A 3 -13.33 -6.19 3.17
CA SER A 3 -14.20 -7.33 2.88
C SER A 3 -13.69 -8.19 1.70
N TYR A 4 -12.87 -7.64 0.82
CA TYR A 4 -12.26 -8.35 -0.30
C TYR A 4 -10.94 -9.08 0.05
N GLY A 5 -10.57 -9.18 1.33
CA GLY A 5 -9.46 -10.03 1.77
C GLY A 5 -8.07 -9.40 1.65
N SER A 6 -7.96 -8.07 1.56
CA SER A 6 -6.66 -7.38 1.58
C SER A 6 -6.12 -7.13 2.98
N CYS A 7 -4.80 -7.24 3.10
CA CYS A 7 -4.03 -6.66 4.21
C CYS A 7 -3.75 -5.19 3.90
N THR A 8 -4.05 -4.32 4.85
CA THR A 8 -3.86 -2.88 4.69
C THR A 8 -2.40 -2.53 4.87
N ALA A 9 -1.84 -1.73 3.97
CA ALA A 9 -0.54 -1.10 4.16
C ALA A 9 -0.72 0.26 4.85
N THR A 10 0.25 0.64 5.68
CA THR A 10 0.33 1.98 6.30
C THR A 10 1.68 2.61 5.99
N LEU A 11 1.82 3.92 6.18
CA LEU A 11 3.14 4.54 6.30
C LEU A 11 3.62 4.43 7.75
N GLU A 12 4.84 3.90 7.91
CA GLU A 12 5.54 3.82 9.18
C GLU A 12 6.75 4.78 9.15
N PRO A 13 6.99 5.60 10.19
CA PRO A 13 8.21 6.41 10.29
C PRO A 13 9.47 5.54 10.24
N SER A 14 10.31 5.82 9.25
CA SER A 14 11.59 5.15 9.04
C SER A 14 12.66 6.20 8.72
N PRO A 15 13.25 6.86 9.74
CA PRO A 15 14.29 7.87 9.54
C PRO A 15 15.45 7.35 8.68
N GLY A 16 15.85 8.13 7.67
CA GLY A 16 16.89 7.74 6.71
C GLY A 16 16.41 6.85 5.56
N THR A 17 15.15 6.43 5.55
CA THR A 17 14.55 5.72 4.41
C THR A 17 13.93 6.71 3.43
N THR A 18 14.25 6.55 2.14
CA THR A 18 13.62 7.31 1.05
C THR A 18 12.84 6.34 0.16
N VAL A 19 11.61 6.70 -0.18
CA VAL A 19 10.72 5.92 -1.06
C VAL A 19 10.19 6.79 -2.20
N SER A 20 9.82 6.15 -3.30
CA SER A 20 9.00 6.78 -4.35
C SER A 20 7.60 6.21 -4.29
N ILE A 21 6.60 7.07 -4.09
CA ILE A 21 5.19 6.70 -3.99
C ILE A 21 4.32 7.62 -4.86
N PHE A 22 3.11 7.17 -5.16
CA PHE A 22 2.10 8.00 -5.80
C PHE A 22 1.25 8.69 -4.73
N VAL A 23 0.97 9.97 -4.94
CA VAL A 23 0.05 10.75 -4.10
C VAL A 23 -1.21 11.05 -4.91
N THR A 24 -2.37 10.74 -4.34
CA THR A 24 -3.66 11.06 -4.95
C THR A 24 -4.15 12.40 -4.42
N TYR A 25 -4.51 13.31 -5.32
CA TYR A 25 -5.16 14.56 -4.97
C TYR A 25 -6.68 14.43 -5.11
N LEU A 26 -7.40 14.72 -4.04
CA LEU A 26 -8.86 14.65 -4.00
C LEU A 26 -9.44 16.04 -3.73
N THR A 27 -10.55 16.35 -4.38
CA THR A 27 -11.40 17.48 -3.97
C THR A 27 -12.15 17.12 -2.69
N ALA A 28 -12.83 18.08 -2.07
CA ALA A 28 -13.65 17.82 -0.88
C ALA A 28 -14.72 16.75 -1.15
N GLU A 29 -15.40 16.83 -2.30
CA GLU A 29 -16.47 15.89 -2.68
C GLU A 29 -15.91 14.48 -2.94
N LEU A 30 -14.73 14.38 -3.55
CA LEU A 30 -14.06 13.09 -3.76
C LEU A 30 -13.57 12.49 -2.43
N MET A 31 -13.10 13.33 -1.52
CA MET A 31 -12.70 12.91 -0.18
C MET A 31 -13.89 12.40 0.63
N GLU A 32 -15.05 13.08 0.57
CA GLU A 32 -16.30 12.60 1.18
C GLU A 32 -16.75 11.25 0.61
N ARG A 33 -16.65 11.06 -0.71
CA ARG A 33 -16.92 9.75 -1.32
C ARG A 33 -15.97 8.67 -0.83
N MET A 34 -14.69 9.00 -0.69
CA MET A 34 -13.71 8.06 -0.15
C MET A 34 -14.03 7.71 1.31
N HIS A 35 -14.43 8.69 2.13
CA HIS A 35 -14.88 8.44 3.51
C HIS A 35 -16.04 7.44 3.58
N ALA A 36 -17.02 7.59 2.69
CA ALA A 36 -18.18 6.70 2.66
C ALA A 36 -17.82 5.23 2.38
N THR A 37 -16.66 4.96 1.77
CA THR A 37 -16.20 3.59 1.46
C THR A 37 -15.20 3.03 2.47
N GLU A 38 -14.67 3.84 3.38
CA GLU A 38 -13.51 3.50 4.22
C GLU A 38 -13.87 3.24 5.70
N GLY A 39 -15.05 2.71 6.01
CA GLY A 39 -15.53 2.53 7.40
C GLY A 39 -14.65 1.64 8.31
N GLY A 40 -13.62 0.99 7.77
CA GLY A 40 -12.58 0.27 8.52
C GLY A 40 -11.36 1.10 8.92
N TYR A 41 -11.32 2.39 8.59
CA TYR A 41 -10.14 3.24 8.68
C TYR A 41 -10.40 4.54 9.44
N ASN A 42 -9.33 5.17 9.89
CA ASN A 42 -9.30 6.53 10.40
C ASN A 42 -8.56 7.41 9.38
N LEU A 43 -9.08 8.60 9.11
CA LEU A 43 -8.33 9.62 8.40
C LEU A 43 -7.34 10.25 9.37
N VAL A 44 -6.06 10.21 9.01
CA VAL A 44 -4.96 10.69 9.83
C VAL A 44 -4.14 11.69 9.03
N GLN A 45 -3.80 12.82 9.65
CA GLN A 45 -2.81 13.75 9.12
C GLN A 45 -1.43 13.37 9.65
N LEU A 46 -0.52 13.04 8.74
CA LEU A 46 0.88 12.81 9.05
C LEU A 46 1.67 14.11 8.91
N GLY A 47 2.40 14.49 9.95
CA GLY A 47 3.40 15.54 9.91
C GLY A 47 4.83 15.02 9.86
N GLY A 48 5.80 15.95 9.82
CA GLY A 48 7.23 15.63 9.90
C GLY A 48 7.81 14.98 8.64
N LEU A 49 7.14 15.14 7.49
CA LEU A 49 7.58 14.59 6.22
C LEU A 49 8.58 15.54 5.52
N ALA A 50 9.42 14.98 4.66
CA ALA A 50 10.21 15.72 3.68
C ALA A 50 9.83 15.23 2.29
N MET A 51 8.62 15.58 1.85
CA MET A 51 8.02 15.04 0.63
C MET A 51 8.24 15.98 -0.56
N HIS A 52 8.97 15.53 -1.56
CA HIS A 52 9.10 16.22 -2.84
C HIS A 52 7.96 15.80 -3.76
N VAL A 53 7.02 16.72 -4.02
CA VAL A 53 5.86 16.43 -4.87
C VAL A 53 6.04 17.08 -6.22
N ALA A 54 5.86 16.29 -7.28
CA ALA A 54 5.89 16.83 -8.63
C ALA A 54 4.83 17.94 -8.76
N PRO A 55 5.11 19.01 -9.51
CA PRO A 55 4.13 20.06 -9.73
C PRO A 55 2.88 19.42 -10.32
N ARG A 56 1.70 19.85 -9.84
CA ARG A 56 0.44 19.44 -10.45
C ARG A 56 0.56 19.79 -11.93
N GLY A 57 0.46 18.78 -12.80
CA GLY A 57 0.28 19.05 -14.23
C GLY A 57 -0.87 20.05 -14.39
N PRO A 58 -0.89 20.87 -15.47
CA PRO A 58 -1.96 21.82 -15.67
C PRO A 58 -3.25 21.09 -15.40
N ALA A 59 -3.99 21.50 -14.36
CA ALA A 59 -5.31 20.96 -14.09
C ALA A 59 -5.97 21.00 -15.46
N SER A 60 -6.36 19.85 -15.99
CA SER A 60 -7.03 19.78 -17.27
C SER A 60 -8.33 20.55 -17.10
N ALA A 61 -8.23 21.87 -17.22
CA ALA A 61 -9.31 22.84 -17.16
C ALA A 61 -10.28 22.27 -18.16
N GLY A 62 -11.44 21.89 -17.63
CA GLY A 62 -12.22 20.78 -18.16
C GLY A 62 -12.17 20.70 -19.67
N ALA A 63 -11.99 19.48 -20.18
CA ALA A 63 -12.50 19.12 -21.50
C ALA A 63 -14.02 19.36 -21.48
N ALA A 64 -14.43 20.62 -21.51
CA ALA A 64 -15.71 21.07 -21.97
C ALA A 64 -15.76 20.55 -23.40
N LYS A 65 -16.61 19.55 -23.58
CA LYS A 65 -16.88 18.91 -24.86
C LYS A 65 -17.54 19.93 -25.78
N ASP A 66 -16.77 20.85 -26.34
CA ASP A 66 -17.16 21.48 -27.59
C ASP A 66 -16.79 20.53 -28.72
N ALA A 67 -17.80 19.73 -29.09
CA ALA A 67 -17.81 18.93 -30.30
C ALA A 67 -17.82 19.86 -31.53
N GLY A 68 -16.65 20.41 -31.88
CA GLY A 68 -16.44 21.23 -33.07
C GLY A 68 -15.28 20.69 -33.89
N SER A 69 -15.59 19.95 -34.94
CA SER A 69 -14.62 19.44 -35.92
C SER A 69 -13.90 20.61 -36.62
N GLY A 70 -12.61 20.79 -36.34
CA GLY A 70 -11.77 21.76 -37.02
C GLY A 70 -10.34 21.26 -37.12
N ALA A 71 -9.98 20.74 -38.30
CA ALA A 71 -8.63 20.30 -38.61
C ALA A 71 -7.66 21.49 -38.59
N HIS A 72 -6.74 21.52 -37.62
CA HIS A 72 -5.59 22.42 -37.66
C HIS A 72 -4.27 21.68 -37.43
N ALA A 73 -3.49 21.63 -38.50
CA ALA A 73 -2.06 21.36 -38.49
C ALA A 73 -1.35 22.47 -37.70
N GLY A 74 -0.93 22.18 -36.48
CA GLY A 74 -0.28 23.12 -35.58
C GLY A 74 1.13 22.66 -35.22
N ALA A 75 2.11 23.47 -35.59
CA ALA A 75 3.54 23.27 -35.40
C ALA A 75 3.91 22.97 -33.92
N GLY A 76 4.78 21.98 -33.74
CA GLY A 76 5.27 21.55 -32.43
C GLY A 76 6.02 22.67 -31.72
N ARG A 77 5.39 23.25 -30.69
CA ARG A 77 6.10 24.05 -29.69
C ARG A 77 6.92 23.09 -28.82
N HIS A 78 8.24 23.12 -29.01
CA HIS A 78 9.19 22.60 -28.03
C HIS A 78 9.03 23.40 -26.73
N MET A 79 8.30 22.84 -25.78
CA MET A 79 8.34 23.29 -24.38
C MET A 79 9.78 23.07 -23.91
N GLY A 80 10.50 24.17 -23.65
CA GLY A 80 11.86 24.11 -23.14
C GLY A 80 11.91 23.27 -21.87
N ALA A 81 12.94 22.42 -21.77
CA ALA A 81 13.19 21.52 -20.64
C ALA A 81 13.58 22.32 -19.39
N GLY A 82 12.64 23.07 -18.81
CA GLY A 82 12.76 23.54 -17.45
C GLY A 82 12.71 22.33 -16.53
N GLU A 83 13.74 22.18 -15.69
CA GLU A 83 13.77 21.17 -14.63
C GLU A 83 12.43 21.18 -13.87
N PRO A 84 11.80 20.01 -13.65
CA PRO A 84 10.55 19.95 -12.92
C PRO A 84 10.75 20.52 -11.51
N CYS A 85 10.10 21.65 -11.23
CA CYS A 85 10.15 22.26 -9.91
C CYS A 85 9.25 21.45 -8.96
N PHE A 86 9.86 20.57 -8.17
CA PHE A 86 9.18 19.84 -7.11
C PHE A 86 8.82 20.78 -5.95
N GLU A 87 7.61 20.65 -5.43
CA GLU A 87 7.17 21.34 -4.22
C GLU A 87 7.55 20.50 -2.99
N LEU A 88 8.12 21.13 -1.96
CA LEU A 88 8.37 20.47 -0.69
C LEU A 88 7.12 20.55 0.21
N ARG A 89 6.64 19.39 0.68
CA ARG A 89 5.53 19.27 1.62
C ARG A 89 5.99 18.59 2.91
N SER A 90 5.52 19.11 4.04
CA SER A 90 5.84 18.58 5.38
C SER A 90 4.76 17.67 5.97
N TRP A 91 3.67 17.47 5.24
CA TRP A 91 2.52 16.69 5.71
C TRP A 91 1.77 16.02 4.56
N ALA A 92 0.99 14.98 4.89
CA ALA A 92 0.05 14.31 4.00
C ALA A 92 -1.09 13.67 4.80
N TYR A 93 -2.22 13.38 4.14
CA TYR A 93 -3.27 12.55 4.72
C TYR A 93 -3.03 11.06 4.40
N GLN A 94 -3.37 10.19 5.33
CA GLN A 94 -3.39 8.75 5.13
C GLN A 94 -4.58 8.09 5.81
N TYR A 95 -4.96 6.91 5.33
CA TYR A 95 -6.00 6.09 5.92
C TYR A 95 -5.35 4.97 6.70
N ASN A 96 -5.52 5.00 8.01
CA ASN A 96 -5.00 3.98 8.90
C ASN A 96 -6.10 3.03 9.31
N HIS A 97 -5.89 1.74 9.12
CA HIS A 97 -6.87 0.76 9.55
C HIS A 97 -7.06 0.85 11.08
N LYS A 98 -8.31 0.79 11.56
CA LYS A 98 -8.64 0.99 12.98
C LYS A 98 -7.96 0.01 13.94
N LEU A 99 -7.64 -1.19 13.46
CA LEU A 99 -6.94 -2.21 14.24
C LEU A 99 -5.40 -2.11 14.16
N GLY A 100 -4.88 -1.21 13.31
CA GLY A 100 -3.46 -0.99 13.11
C GLY A 100 -2.79 -1.97 12.13
N CYS A 101 -1.52 -2.29 12.39
CA CYS A 101 -0.67 -3.13 11.54
C CYS A 101 -0.79 -4.61 11.92
N ILE A 102 -0.64 -5.52 10.95
CA ILE A 102 -0.60 -6.96 11.23
C ILE A 102 0.85 -7.36 11.54
N GLU A 103 1.07 -8.01 12.69
CA GLU A 103 2.31 -8.69 12.99
C GLU A 103 2.29 -10.10 12.40
N LEU A 104 2.99 -10.28 11.28
CA LEU A 104 3.11 -11.59 10.63
C LEU A 104 4.38 -12.33 11.09
N PRO A 105 4.30 -13.65 11.32
CA PRO A 105 5.46 -14.46 11.61
C PRO A 105 6.26 -14.68 10.32
N LEU A 106 7.21 -13.80 10.01
CA LEU A 106 8.15 -14.04 8.92
C LEU A 106 9.27 -14.99 9.36
N ALA A 107 9.66 -15.88 8.44
CA ALA A 107 10.85 -16.71 8.59
C ALA A 107 12.08 -15.81 8.79
N GLY A 108 12.80 -15.99 9.91
CA GLY A 108 14.00 -15.21 10.26
C GLY A 108 13.85 -14.26 11.45
N GLY A 109 12.69 -14.22 12.13
CA GLY A 109 12.56 -13.54 13.43
C GLY A 109 12.57 -12.00 13.36
N GLY A 110 12.44 -11.42 12.16
CA GLY A 110 12.20 -9.98 12.01
C GLY A 110 10.77 -9.64 12.44
N GLY A 111 10.63 -8.93 13.55
CA GLY A 111 9.33 -8.40 13.99
C GLY A 111 8.76 -7.39 13.00
N SER A 112 7.44 -7.19 13.08
CA SER A 112 6.73 -6.10 12.40
C SER A 112 7.31 -4.73 12.83
N PRO A 113 7.35 -3.72 11.94
CA PRO A 113 6.73 -3.66 10.62
C PRO A 113 7.58 -4.26 9.49
N ILE A 114 6.88 -4.73 8.45
CA ILE A 114 7.47 -5.27 7.22
C ILE A 114 7.10 -4.34 6.08
N ALA A 115 8.10 -3.89 5.34
CA ALA A 115 7.89 -3.02 4.19
C ALA A 115 7.54 -3.84 2.94
N ILE A 116 6.77 -3.24 2.02
CA ILE A 116 6.48 -3.83 0.71
C ILE A 116 7.75 -3.71 -0.15
N ALA A 117 8.24 -4.85 -0.64
CA ALA A 117 9.48 -4.91 -1.44
C ALA A 117 9.31 -4.24 -2.82
N GLU A 118 8.10 -4.27 -3.38
CA GLU A 118 7.76 -3.70 -4.67
C GLU A 118 7.80 -2.16 -4.69
N ILE A 119 7.75 -1.50 -3.53
CA ILE A 119 7.93 -0.06 -3.42
C ILE A 119 9.44 0.22 -3.34
N PRO A 120 10.11 0.75 -4.36
CA PRO A 120 11.54 0.98 -4.31
C PRO A 120 11.91 1.92 -3.17
N ALA A 121 12.94 1.56 -2.40
CA ALA A 121 13.39 2.36 -1.27
C ALA A 121 14.90 2.24 -1.07
N THR A 122 15.52 3.34 -0.64
CA THR A 122 16.91 3.37 -0.18
C THR A 122 16.94 3.57 1.33
N GLY A 123 17.98 3.05 2.00
CA GLY A 123 18.14 3.22 3.45
C GLY A 123 17.03 2.56 4.29
N ARG A 124 16.47 1.43 3.84
CA ARG A 124 15.42 0.71 4.59
C ARG A 124 15.94 0.29 5.97
N ARG A 125 15.17 0.63 7.00
CA ARG A 125 15.38 0.13 8.37
C ARG A 125 14.67 -1.21 8.60
N PHE A 126 13.47 -1.34 8.03
CA PHE A 126 12.62 -2.52 8.19
C PHE A 126 12.93 -3.59 7.14
N PRO A 127 12.74 -4.88 7.48
CA PRO A 127 12.77 -5.93 6.47
C PRO A 127 11.72 -5.64 5.39
N ALA A 128 11.99 -6.08 4.17
CA ALA A 128 11.05 -5.96 3.07
C ALA A 128 10.67 -7.36 2.58
N ALA A 129 9.39 -7.55 2.29
CA ALA A 129 8.86 -8.79 1.73
C ALA A 129 8.04 -8.47 0.48
N THR A 130 8.07 -9.36 -0.51
CA THR A 130 7.19 -9.28 -1.68
C THR A 130 5.74 -9.53 -1.27
N GLN A 131 4.80 -9.13 -2.11
CA GLN A 131 3.37 -9.42 -1.90
C GLN A 131 3.13 -10.93 -1.75
N THR A 132 3.79 -11.76 -2.56
CA THR A 132 3.71 -13.23 -2.45
C THR A 132 4.20 -13.74 -1.10
N GLN A 133 5.34 -13.22 -0.60
CA GLN A 133 5.87 -13.60 0.71
C GLN A 133 4.94 -13.18 1.85
N MET A 134 4.37 -11.96 1.78
CA MET A 134 3.40 -11.48 2.76
C MET A 134 2.13 -12.34 2.79
N LEU A 135 1.63 -12.74 1.62
CA LEU A 135 0.47 -13.61 1.51
C LEU A 135 0.75 -15.02 2.03
N ALA A 136 1.93 -15.58 1.76
CA ALA A 136 2.33 -16.87 2.32
C ALA A 136 2.42 -16.83 3.85
N ALA A 137 3.01 -15.77 4.42
CA ALA A 137 3.05 -15.56 5.87
C ALA A 137 1.64 -15.39 6.47
N LEU A 138 0.73 -14.75 5.72
CA LEU A 138 -0.66 -14.62 6.13
C LEU A 138 -1.36 -15.98 6.23
N ARG A 139 -1.12 -16.90 5.28
CA ARG A 139 -1.68 -18.27 5.32
C ARG A 139 -1.27 -19.01 6.59
N VAL A 140 0.02 -18.95 6.93
CA VAL A 140 0.56 -19.54 8.17
C VAL A 140 -0.09 -18.90 9.41
N ALA A 141 -0.18 -17.57 9.48
CA ALA A 141 -0.84 -16.88 10.59
C ALA A 141 -2.33 -17.26 10.71
N LEU A 142 -2.98 -17.54 9.57
CA LEU A 142 -4.34 -18.04 9.48
C LEU A 142 -4.48 -19.55 9.73
N GLY A 143 -3.38 -20.25 10.02
CA GLY A 143 -3.30 -21.68 10.32
C GLY A 143 -3.75 -22.55 9.15
N ASP A 144 -3.58 -22.03 7.94
CA ASP A 144 -3.59 -22.81 6.72
C ASP A 144 -2.15 -23.26 6.50
N GLU A 145 -1.77 -24.34 7.19
CA GLU A 145 -0.44 -24.95 7.00
C GLU A 145 -0.34 -25.39 5.54
N PRO A 146 0.76 -25.07 4.84
CA PRO A 146 0.98 -25.65 3.52
C PRO A 146 0.95 -27.17 3.64
N ALA A 147 0.37 -27.86 2.64
CA ALA A 147 0.47 -29.30 2.56
C ALA A 147 1.95 -29.70 2.74
N GLU A 148 2.21 -30.62 3.68
CA GLU A 148 3.56 -30.94 4.18
C GLU A 148 4.63 -30.93 3.07
N GLY A 149 5.61 -30.01 3.17
CA GLY A 149 6.78 -29.99 2.29
C GLY A 149 7.18 -28.65 1.64
N GLY A 150 6.39 -27.58 1.81
CA GLY A 150 6.75 -26.24 1.32
C GLY A 150 7.63 -25.48 2.31
N GLU A 151 8.96 -25.62 2.23
CA GLU A 151 9.88 -24.80 3.02
C GLU A 151 9.79 -23.33 2.58
N LEU A 152 9.31 -22.44 3.46
CA LEU A 152 9.32 -21.00 3.22
C LEU A 152 10.76 -20.54 3.13
N LYS A 153 11.22 -20.20 1.91
CA LYS A 153 12.55 -19.65 1.72
C LYS A 153 12.72 -18.41 2.60
N PRO A 154 13.80 -18.29 3.38
CA PRO A 154 14.04 -17.14 4.22
C PRO A 154 13.99 -15.86 3.39
N VAL A 155 13.33 -14.84 3.94
CA VAL A 155 13.24 -13.53 3.30
C VAL A 155 14.66 -13.01 3.10
N PRO A 156 15.06 -12.64 1.88
CA PRO A 156 16.41 -12.15 1.65
C PRO A 156 16.67 -10.90 2.49
N ALA A 157 17.89 -10.79 3.02
CA ALA A 157 18.29 -9.64 3.84
C ALA A 157 18.06 -8.31 3.10
N PRO A 158 17.71 -7.22 3.81
CA PRO A 158 17.48 -5.92 3.20
C PRO A 158 18.72 -5.49 2.38
N GLY A 159 18.53 -5.30 1.06
CA GLY A 159 19.59 -4.92 0.11
C GLY A 159 19.94 -5.98 -0.95
N SER A 160 19.41 -7.20 -0.86
CA SER A 160 19.59 -8.21 -1.93
C SER A 160 18.62 -7.97 -3.08
N SER A 161 19.14 -7.55 -4.24
CA SER A 161 18.37 -7.20 -5.45
C SER A 161 17.98 -8.43 -6.29
N ALA A 162 17.72 -9.58 -5.67
CA ALA A 162 17.39 -10.82 -6.38
C ALA A 162 15.87 -11.03 -6.46
N VAL A 163 15.22 -10.38 -7.43
CA VAL A 163 13.82 -10.66 -7.81
C VAL A 163 13.85 -11.52 -9.07
N ALA A 164 13.82 -12.84 -8.93
CA ALA A 164 13.73 -13.74 -10.07
C ALA A 164 12.77 -14.91 -9.78
N GLY A 165 11.58 -14.85 -10.39
CA GLY A 165 10.78 -15.99 -10.82
C GLY A 165 10.25 -16.92 -9.73
N ALA A 166 9.27 -16.48 -8.94
CA ALA A 166 8.34 -17.41 -8.32
C ALA A 166 7.49 -18.06 -9.43
N GLY A 167 7.46 -19.39 -9.50
CA GLY A 167 6.81 -20.14 -10.57
C GLY A 167 5.29 -20.00 -10.60
N SER A 168 4.69 -20.11 -11.79
CA SER A 168 3.26 -19.92 -12.04
C SER A 168 2.32 -20.85 -11.25
N ALA A 169 2.79 -22.03 -10.81
CA ALA A 169 1.98 -22.99 -10.07
C ALA A 169 1.67 -22.54 -8.63
N GLU A 170 2.62 -21.89 -7.95
CA GLU A 170 2.42 -21.38 -6.59
C GLU A 170 1.45 -20.20 -6.57
N ALA A 171 1.49 -19.35 -7.59
CA ALA A 171 0.53 -18.27 -7.77
C ALA A 171 -0.90 -18.80 -8.01
N GLN A 172 -1.06 -19.88 -8.77
CA GLN A 172 -2.37 -20.50 -9.01
C GLN A 172 -3.00 -21.10 -7.74
N ASP A 173 -2.18 -21.70 -6.86
CA ASP A 173 -2.67 -22.18 -5.54
C ASP A 173 -3.12 -21.01 -4.66
N LEU A 174 -2.40 -19.89 -4.72
CA LEU A 174 -2.70 -18.72 -3.92
C LEU A 174 -4.02 -18.06 -4.30
N ASP A 175 -4.28 -17.86 -5.59
CA ASP A 175 -5.53 -17.28 -6.07
C ASP A 175 -6.74 -18.16 -5.70
N ALA A 176 -6.59 -19.48 -5.84
CA ALA A 176 -7.63 -20.44 -5.45
C ALA A 176 -7.95 -20.34 -3.95
N TRP A 177 -6.93 -20.21 -3.10
CA TRP A 177 -7.11 -20.00 -1.67
C TRP A 177 -7.81 -18.67 -1.35
N ILE A 178 -7.39 -17.56 -1.96
CA ILE A 178 -8.02 -16.24 -1.76
C ILE A 178 -9.51 -16.32 -2.11
N LEU A 179 -9.84 -16.88 -3.28
CA LEU A 179 -11.22 -17.04 -3.73
C LEU A 179 -12.01 -17.95 -2.78
N ALA A 180 -11.41 -19.00 -2.22
CA ALA A 180 -12.07 -19.87 -1.26
C ALA A 180 -12.38 -19.17 0.08
N VAL A 181 -11.54 -18.21 0.50
CA VAL A 181 -11.79 -17.37 1.69
C VAL A 181 -12.87 -16.32 1.38
N VAL A 182 -12.74 -15.58 0.27
CA VAL A 182 -13.65 -14.48 -0.10
C VAL A 182 -15.07 -14.98 -0.38
N ASN A 183 -15.22 -16.10 -1.09
CA ASN A 183 -16.53 -16.63 -1.47
C ASN A 183 -17.24 -17.41 -0.34
N ASN A 184 -16.63 -17.53 0.84
CA ASN A 184 -17.21 -18.22 1.98
C ASN A 184 -17.26 -17.32 3.23
N PRO A 185 -18.43 -16.74 3.57
CA PRO A 185 -18.57 -15.79 4.69
C PRO A 185 -18.12 -16.35 6.04
N THR A 186 -18.23 -17.66 6.27
CA THR A 186 -17.78 -18.28 7.52
C THR A 186 -16.26 -18.37 7.58
N LYS A 187 -15.59 -18.76 6.49
CA LYS A 187 -14.12 -18.74 6.39
C LYS A 187 -13.59 -17.31 6.49
N GLN A 188 -14.21 -16.36 5.79
CA GLN A 188 -13.89 -14.94 5.85
C GLN A 188 -13.96 -14.41 7.29
N ARG A 189 -15.07 -14.61 8.01
CA ARG A 189 -15.22 -14.19 9.41
C ARG A 189 -14.16 -14.82 10.32
N ARG A 190 -13.86 -16.11 10.14
CA ARG A 190 -12.80 -16.80 10.89
C ARG A 190 -11.43 -16.18 10.62
N ALA A 191 -11.12 -15.89 9.36
CA ALA A 191 -9.86 -15.26 8.97
C ALA A 191 -9.74 -13.85 9.58
N CYS A 192 -10.77 -13.02 9.46
CA CYS A 192 -10.79 -11.69 10.08
C CYS A 192 -10.60 -11.75 11.60
N LYS A 193 -11.27 -12.69 12.30
CA LYS A 193 -11.12 -12.88 13.74
C LYS A 193 -9.69 -13.26 14.12
N ARG A 194 -9.05 -14.16 13.36
CA ARG A 194 -7.65 -14.55 13.60
C ARG A 194 -6.70 -13.39 13.37
N LEU A 195 -6.84 -12.66 12.26
CA LEU A 195 -5.95 -11.54 11.95
C LEU A 195 -6.09 -10.39 12.93
N ALA A 196 -7.28 -10.18 13.48
CA ALA A 196 -7.46 -9.23 14.57
C ALA A 196 -6.61 -9.57 15.82
N LEU A 197 -6.28 -10.86 16.05
CA LEU A 197 -5.37 -11.26 17.15
C LEU A 197 -3.91 -10.92 16.88
N HIS A 198 -3.55 -10.73 15.61
CA HIS A 198 -2.22 -10.33 15.17
C HIS A 198 -2.12 -8.83 14.90
N ALA A 199 -3.21 -8.08 15.08
CA ALA A 199 -3.24 -6.66 14.82
C ALA A 199 -2.68 -5.89 16.02
N ARG A 200 -1.82 -4.92 15.74
CA ARG A 200 -1.23 -4.01 16.72
C ARG A 200 -1.60 -2.58 16.36
N ALA A 201 -2.17 -1.86 17.31
CA ALA A 201 -2.55 -0.47 17.16
C ALA A 201 -1.34 0.41 16.74
N PHE A 202 -1.62 1.42 15.92
CA PHE A 202 -0.63 2.44 15.60
C PHE A 202 -0.60 3.51 16.68
N GLU A 203 0.59 3.85 17.14
CA GLU A 203 0.85 5.04 17.94
C GLU A 203 1.95 5.83 17.25
N TYR A 204 1.56 6.93 16.61
CA TYR A 204 2.48 7.83 15.93
C TYR A 204 2.44 9.19 16.61
N PRO A 205 3.52 9.63 17.28
CA PRO A 205 3.59 10.96 17.88
C PRO A 205 3.33 12.10 16.88
N GLN A 206 3.69 11.88 15.61
CA GLN A 206 3.54 12.83 14.51
C GLN A 206 2.22 12.71 13.74
N ALA A 207 1.26 11.93 14.23
CA ALA A 207 0.01 11.69 13.52
C ALA A 207 -1.20 12.16 14.34
N GLU A 208 -2.04 12.98 13.70
CA GLU A 208 -3.27 13.49 14.28
C GLU A 208 -4.47 12.82 13.61
N VAL A 209 -5.37 12.25 14.41
CA VAL A 209 -6.63 11.71 13.89
C VAL A 209 -7.55 12.88 13.56
N VAL A 210 -7.84 13.04 12.28
CA VAL A 210 -8.69 14.12 11.76
C VAL A 210 -10.16 13.69 11.78
N ALA A 211 -10.41 12.42 11.44
CA ALA A 211 -11.75 11.84 11.49
C ALA A 211 -11.67 10.34 11.78
N ALA A 212 -12.51 9.89 12.72
CA ALA A 212 -12.84 8.48 12.87
C ALA A 212 -14.03 8.19 11.96
N LEU A 213 -13.81 7.44 10.88
CA LEU A 213 -14.80 7.17 9.83
C LEU A 213 -15.59 5.90 10.09
#